data_AF-A0A2K9NKI8-F1
#
_entry.id   AF-A0A2K9NKI8-F1
#
_cell.length_a   1.000
_cell.length_b   1.000
_cell.length_c   1.000
_cell.angle_alpha   90.00
_cell.angle_beta   90.00
_cell.angle_gamma   90.00
#
_symmetry.space_group_name_H-M   'P 1'
#
loop_
_entity.id
_entity.type
_entity.pdbx_description
1 polymer ?
#
loop_
_entity_poly.entity_id
_entity_poly.type
_entity_poly.pdbx_seq_one_letter_code
_entity_poly.pdbx_strand_id
1 'polypeptide(L)'
;MKKLYSALILSALALLAAGQSQAAHPALKRICGEAPAAPQLIEGTTATRDSMVQVAGSVRGFADQSLNYLSCLDSQPASTSYMAQPSFRAQLSAYRDQVADRLEATVNAYNAELRDFKAQQAQVAQK
;
A
#
# COMPACT_ATOMS: atom_id res chain seq x y z
N MET A 1 4.40 -53.90 1.99
CA MET A 1 3.86 -52.97 0.97
C MET A 1 3.98 -51.54 1.51
N LYS A 2 4.97 -50.79 1.04
CA LYS A 2 5.30 -49.42 1.48
C LYS A 2 4.44 -48.45 0.66
N LYS A 3 3.48 -47.77 1.29
CA LYS A 3 2.68 -46.74 0.63
C LYS A 3 3.42 -45.40 0.70
N LEU A 4 3.99 -45.03 -0.44
CA LEU A 4 4.50 -43.70 -0.75
C LEU A 4 3.29 -42.79 -0.99
N TYR A 5 3.04 -41.85 -0.10
CA TYR A 5 2.16 -40.72 -0.40
C TYR A 5 3.03 -39.48 -0.59
N SER A 6 3.54 -39.35 -1.81
CA SER A 6 3.85 -38.07 -2.41
C SER A 6 2.53 -37.32 -2.58
N ALA A 7 2.31 -36.30 -1.76
CA ALA A 7 1.22 -35.35 -1.94
C ALA A 7 1.79 -33.93 -1.88
N LEU A 8 2.12 -33.46 -3.08
CA LEU A 8 1.79 -32.13 -3.59
C LEU A 8 2.21 -30.94 -2.74
N ILE A 9 3.37 -30.42 -3.17
CA ILE A 9 3.82 -29.04 -3.11
C ILE A 9 2.63 -28.09 -3.38
N LEU A 10 2.01 -27.59 -2.31
CA LEU A 10 1.12 -26.43 -2.38
C LEU A 10 2.01 -25.21 -2.65
N SER A 11 2.15 -24.95 -3.94
CA SER A 11 2.75 -23.74 -4.48
C SER A 11 1.89 -22.56 -4.05
N ALA A 12 2.21 -21.96 -2.90
CA ALA A 12 1.73 -20.64 -2.53
C ALA A 12 2.41 -19.63 -3.48
N LEU A 13 1.83 -19.45 -4.67
CA LEU A 13 2.08 -18.29 -5.50
C LEU A 13 1.56 -17.06 -4.73
N ALA A 14 2.39 -16.51 -3.84
CA ALA A 14 2.25 -15.14 -3.37
C ALA A 14 2.75 -14.19 -4.48
N LEU A 15 2.06 -14.18 -5.63
CA LEU A 15 2.15 -13.10 -6.61
C LEU A 15 1.17 -12.01 -6.18
N LEU A 16 1.39 -11.44 -4.99
CA LEU A 16 0.93 -10.08 -4.77
C LEU A 16 1.83 -9.22 -5.63
N ALA A 17 1.25 -8.69 -6.70
CA ALA A 17 1.83 -7.65 -7.52
C ALA A 17 2.36 -6.53 -6.61
N ALA A 18 3.63 -6.62 -6.23
CA ALA A 18 4.39 -5.48 -5.82
C ALA A 18 4.46 -4.60 -7.06
N GLY A 19 3.43 -3.76 -7.23
CA GLY A 19 3.34 -2.79 -8.30
C GLY A 19 4.69 -2.10 -8.38
N GLN A 20 5.35 -2.28 -9.53
CA GLN A 20 6.70 -1.79 -9.77
C GLN A 20 6.73 -0.31 -9.41
N SER A 21 7.24 -0.02 -8.22
CA SER A 21 7.28 1.32 -7.68
C SER A 21 8.33 2.06 -8.48
N GLN A 22 7.90 2.89 -9.43
CA GLN A 22 8.84 3.71 -10.16
C GLN A 22 9.43 4.66 -9.12
N ALA A 23 10.76 4.67 -9.01
CA ALA A 23 11.42 5.57 -8.08
C ALA A 23 11.06 7.02 -8.45
N ALA A 24 10.86 7.86 -7.44
CA ALA A 24 10.67 9.30 -7.66
C ALA A 24 11.82 9.83 -8.54
N HIS A 25 11.50 10.74 -9.45
CA HIS A 25 12.54 11.49 -10.15
C HIS A 25 13.46 12.16 -9.11
N PRO A 26 14.80 12.14 -9.24
CA PRO A 26 15.71 12.65 -8.21
C PRO A 26 15.45 14.10 -7.78
N ALA A 27 14.92 14.91 -8.70
CA ALA A 27 14.47 16.27 -8.40
C ALA A 27 13.30 16.30 -7.39
N LEU A 28 12.30 15.42 -7.56
CA LEU A 28 11.15 15.31 -6.66
C LEU A 28 11.58 14.81 -5.29
N LYS A 29 12.51 13.86 -5.23
CA LYS A 29 13.06 13.36 -3.96
C LYS A 29 13.72 14.45 -3.12
N ARG A 30 14.45 15.38 -3.75
CA ARG A 30 15.07 16.52 -3.03
C ARG A 30 14.05 17.51 -2.47
N ILE A 31 12.88 17.59 -3.09
CA ILE A 31 11.88 18.61 -2.78
C ILE A 31 10.81 18.07 -1.83
N CYS A 32 10.23 16.93 -2.18
CA CYS A 32 9.13 16.28 -1.46
C CYS A 32 9.59 15.11 -0.58
N GLY A 33 10.86 14.74 -0.63
CA GLY A 33 11.36 13.54 0.05
C GLY A 33 10.95 12.25 -0.66
N GLU A 34 10.94 11.17 0.11
CA GLU A 34 10.52 9.86 -0.38
C GLU A 34 9.01 9.69 -0.30
N ALA A 35 8.45 8.94 -1.25
CA ALA A 35 7.07 8.48 -1.11
C ALA A 35 6.94 7.57 0.13
N PRO A 36 5.84 7.68 0.89
CA PRO A 36 5.63 6.84 2.07
C PRO A 36 5.60 5.35 1.72
N ALA A 37 6.20 4.54 2.59
CA ALA A 37 6.13 3.09 2.47
C ALA A 37 4.79 2.59 3.00
N ALA A 38 4.13 1.71 2.23
CA ALA A 38 2.90 1.07 2.70
C ALA A 38 3.21 0.18 3.92
N PRO A 39 2.39 0.24 4.98
CA PRO A 39 2.56 -0.62 6.14
C PRO A 39 2.25 -2.07 5.78
N GLN A 40 2.85 -2.99 6.53
CA GLN A 40 2.46 -4.38 6.48
C GLN A 40 1.07 -4.55 7.10
N LEU A 41 0.18 -5.23 6.39
CA LEU A 41 -1.14 -5.59 6.90
C LEU A 41 -1.08 -6.95 7.59
N ILE A 42 -2.07 -7.22 8.43
CA ILE A 42 -2.28 -8.51 9.09
C ILE A 42 -3.58 -9.12 8.60
N GLU A 43 -3.64 -10.45 8.55
CA GLU A 43 -4.84 -11.17 8.14
C GLU A 43 -5.93 -11.04 9.21
N GLY A 44 -7.09 -10.53 8.82
CA GLY A 44 -8.21 -10.27 9.73
C GLY A 44 -8.75 -11.53 10.41
N THR A 45 -8.70 -12.67 9.73
CA THR A 45 -9.20 -13.96 10.22
C THR A 45 -8.39 -14.52 11.40
N THR A 46 -7.12 -14.13 11.53
CA THR A 46 -6.21 -14.58 12.59
C THR A 46 -5.78 -13.46 13.54
N ALA A 47 -6.13 -12.21 13.23
CA ALA A 47 -5.77 -11.04 14.01
C ALA A 47 -6.45 -10.98 15.38
N THR A 48 -5.77 -10.35 16.33
CA THR A 48 -6.34 -9.93 17.62
C THR A 48 -6.84 -8.48 17.53
N ARG A 49 -7.72 -8.07 18.46
CA ARG A 49 -8.17 -6.67 18.55
C ARG A 49 -7.00 -5.69 18.62
N ASP A 50 -6.02 -5.97 19.47
CA ASP A 50 -4.88 -5.08 19.69
C ASP A 50 -4.03 -4.95 18.41
N SER A 51 -3.81 -6.07 17.70
CA SER A 51 -3.10 -6.05 16.42
C SER A 51 -3.85 -5.25 15.34
N MET A 52 -5.19 -5.38 15.27
CA MET A 52 -6.00 -4.60 14.32
C MET A 52 -5.99 -3.10 14.62
N VAL A 53 -5.98 -2.72 15.90
CA VAL A 53 -5.86 -1.31 16.35
C VAL A 53 -4.48 -0.75 15.98
N GLN A 54 -3.41 -1.52 16.22
CA GLN A 54 -2.06 -1.11 15.85
C GLN A 54 -1.94 -0.89 14.33
N VAL A 55 -2.42 -1.84 13.53
CA VAL A 55 -2.39 -1.72 12.06
C VAL A 55 -3.26 -0.55 11.59
N ALA A 56 -4.40 -0.28 12.24
CA ALA A 56 -5.21 0.91 11.94
C ALA A 56 -4.40 2.21 12.08
N GLY A 57 -3.60 2.32 13.15
CA GLY A 57 -2.72 3.45 13.39
C GLY A 57 -1.66 3.60 12.30
N SER A 58 -1.03 2.50 11.89
CA SER A 58 -0.04 2.50 10.81
C SER A 58 -0.64 2.87 9.45
N VAL A 59 -1.82 2.36 9.11
CA VAL A 59 -2.54 2.69 7.87
C VAL A 59 -2.95 4.16 7.85
N ARG A 60 -3.43 4.69 8.98
CA ARG A 60 -3.73 6.13 9.12
C ARG A 60 -2.48 6.98 8.91
N GLY A 61 -1.38 6.65 9.58
CA GLY A 61 -0.12 7.37 9.42
C GLY A 61 0.39 7.37 7.98
N PHE A 62 0.29 6.22 7.30
CA PHE A 62 0.61 6.11 5.88
C PHE A 62 -0.31 6.96 5.00
N ALA A 63 -1.62 7.02 5.30
CA ALA A 63 -2.56 7.85 4.57
C ALA A 63 -2.24 9.34 4.72
N ASP A 64 -2.01 9.80 5.94
CA ASP A 64 -1.66 11.19 6.23
C ASP A 64 -0.35 11.59 5.52
N GLN A 65 0.68 10.73 5.57
CA GLN A 65 1.94 10.96 4.87
C GLN A 65 1.76 10.97 3.35
N SER A 66 0.94 10.07 2.81
CA SER A 66 0.70 9.96 1.36
C SER A 66 -0.03 11.19 0.83
N LEU A 67 -1.03 11.69 1.55
CA LEU A 67 -1.74 12.91 1.19
C LEU A 67 -0.83 14.14 1.26
N ASN A 68 0.02 14.25 2.28
CA ASN A 68 1.02 15.31 2.38
C ASN A 68 2.02 15.26 1.22
N TYR A 69 2.46 14.06 0.84
CA TYR A 69 3.37 13.86 -0.28
C TYR A 69 2.73 14.25 -1.62
N LEU A 70 1.49 13.80 -1.88
CA LEU A 70 0.73 14.18 -3.07
C LEU A 70 0.50 15.69 -3.14
N SER A 71 0.17 16.33 -2.01
CA SER A 71 0.07 17.79 -1.91
C SER A 71 1.39 18.49 -2.24
N CYS A 72 2.53 17.92 -1.80
CA CYS A 72 3.84 18.43 -2.21
C CYS A 72 4.05 18.32 -3.72
N LEU A 73 3.71 17.18 -4.34
CA LEU A 73 3.83 16.99 -5.79
C LEU A 73 2.95 18.00 -6.56
N ASP A 74 1.71 18.20 -6.12
CA ASP A 74 0.73 19.07 -6.77
C ASP A 74 1.07 20.57 -6.61
N SER A 75 1.74 20.94 -5.51
CA SER A 75 2.16 22.31 -5.22
C SER A 75 3.49 22.71 -5.85
N GLN A 76 4.18 21.81 -6.57
CA GLN A 76 5.44 22.16 -7.22
C GLN A 76 5.21 23.15 -8.37
N PRO A 77 5.67 24.41 -8.25
CA PRO A 77 5.67 25.29 -9.41
C PRO A 77 6.55 24.65 -10.48
N ALA A 78 6.19 24.85 -11.75
CA ALA A 78 7.10 24.57 -12.87
C ALA A 78 8.28 25.57 -12.80
N SER A 79 9.15 25.41 -11.81
CA SER A 79 10.13 26.40 -11.39
C SER A 79 11.33 26.48 -12.33
N THR A 80 11.44 25.55 -13.27
CA THR A 80 12.52 25.49 -14.25
C THR A 80 12.00 25.15 -15.64
N SER A 81 12.72 25.58 -16.68
CA SER A 81 12.45 25.20 -18.07
C SER A 81 12.42 23.68 -18.27
N TYR A 82 13.17 22.93 -17.46
CA TYR A 82 13.15 21.47 -17.41
C TYR A 82 11.83 20.91 -16.87
N MET A 83 11.33 21.41 -15.74
CA MET A 83 10.06 20.95 -15.16
C MET A 83 8.84 21.38 -15.99
N ALA A 84 8.99 22.40 -16.84
CA ALA A 84 7.99 22.80 -17.82
C ALA A 84 7.91 21.87 -19.04
N GLN A 85 8.88 20.96 -19.24
CA GLN A 85 8.88 20.05 -20.37
C GLN A 85 7.67 19.09 -20.30
N PRO A 86 6.97 18.85 -21.43
CA PRO A 86 5.83 17.93 -21.46
C PRO A 86 6.17 16.52 -20.95
N SER A 87 7.36 16.02 -21.28
CA SER A 87 7.85 14.72 -20.82
C SER A 87 7.97 14.64 -19.30
N PHE A 88 8.54 15.67 -18.67
CA PHE A 88 8.66 15.74 -17.22
C PHE A 88 7.27 15.80 -16.56
N ARG A 89 6.36 16.62 -17.08
CA ARG A 89 4.98 16.70 -16.55
C ARG A 89 4.22 15.39 -16.68
N ALA A 90 4.38 14.68 -17.79
CA ALA A 90 3.79 13.36 -17.98
C ALA A 90 4.33 12.34 -16.97
N GLN A 91 5.65 12.33 -16.72
CA GLN A 91 6.27 11.48 -15.71
C GLN A 91 5.80 11.82 -14.29
N LEU A 92 5.70 13.12 -13.97
CA LEU A 92 5.18 13.57 -12.68
C LEU A 92 3.72 13.14 -12.48
N SER A 93 2.87 13.29 -13.50
CA SER A 93 1.46 12.85 -13.44
C SER A 93 1.38 11.33 -13.21
N ALA A 94 2.11 10.53 -14.00
CA ALA A 94 2.10 9.08 -13.84
C ALA A 94 2.62 8.64 -12.47
N TYR A 95 3.64 9.32 -11.95
CA TYR A 95 4.19 9.04 -10.62
C TYR A 95 3.20 9.42 -9.50
N ARG A 96 2.52 10.56 -9.63
CA ARG A 96 1.45 10.99 -8.72
C ARG A 96 0.33 9.95 -8.69
N ASP A 97 -0.13 9.50 -9.85
CA ASP A 97 -1.19 8.51 -9.96
C ASP A 97 -0.77 7.19 -9.29
N GLN A 98 0.48 6.76 -9.48
CA GLN A 98 1.01 5.59 -8.78
C GLN A 98 0.99 5.72 -7.25
N VAL A 99 1.29 6.91 -6.71
CA VAL A 99 1.23 7.14 -5.25
C VAL A 99 -0.21 7.11 -4.75
N ALA A 100 -1.14 7.72 -5.51
CA ALA A 100 -2.57 7.69 -5.20
C ALA A 100 -3.15 6.27 -5.25
N ASP A 101 -2.82 5.49 -6.28
CA ASP A 101 -3.25 4.10 -6.44
C ASP A 101 -2.75 3.23 -5.28
N ARG A 102 -1.51 3.46 -4.81
CA ARG A 102 -0.97 2.75 -3.65
C ARG A 102 -1.72 3.10 -2.37
N LEU A 103 -2.01 4.38 -2.17
CA LEU A 103 -2.80 4.84 -1.03
C LEU A 103 -4.16 4.13 -1.01
N GLU A 104 -4.88 4.18 -2.13
CA GLU A 104 -6.18 3.54 -2.26
C GLU A 104 -6.09 2.02 -2.05
N ALA A 105 -5.15 1.34 -2.71
CA ALA A 105 -4.98 -0.10 -2.60
C ALA A 105 -4.70 -0.55 -1.16
N THR A 106 -3.81 0.14 -0.44
CA THR A 106 -3.50 -0.18 0.95
C THR A 106 -4.69 0.04 1.88
N VAL A 107 -5.42 1.14 1.74
CA VAL A 107 -6.61 1.42 2.57
C VAL A 107 -7.73 0.40 2.28
N ASN A 108 -7.95 0.07 1.01
CA ASN A 108 -8.94 -0.92 0.61
C ASN A 108 -8.59 -2.33 1.12
N ALA A 109 -7.32 -2.72 1.05
CA ALA A 109 -6.83 -3.98 1.60
C ALA A 109 -7.04 -4.03 3.13
N TYR A 110 -6.66 -2.99 3.88
CA TYR A 110 -6.93 -2.94 5.31
C TYR A 110 -8.43 -3.04 5.65
N ASN A 111 -9.28 -2.37 4.87
CA ASN A 111 -10.73 -2.44 5.06
C ASN A 111 -11.29 -3.85 4.80
N ALA A 112 -10.68 -4.63 3.91
CA ALA A 112 -11.03 -6.03 3.71
C ALA A 112 -10.68 -6.86 4.95
N GLU A 113 -9.43 -6.76 5.43
CA GLU A 113 -9.00 -7.46 6.65
C GLU A 113 -9.84 -7.07 7.88
N LEU A 114 -10.23 -5.80 7.99
CA LEU A 114 -11.10 -5.35 9.07
C LEU A 114 -12.49 -5.97 9.01
N ARG A 115 -13.05 -6.22 7.83
CA ARG A 115 -14.33 -6.92 7.69
C ARG A 115 -14.20 -8.38 8.09
N ASP A 116 -13.13 -9.04 7.68
CA ASP A 116 -12.88 -10.45 8.00
C ASP A 116 -12.70 -10.66 9.51
N PHE A 117 -11.95 -9.76 10.17
CA PHE A 117 -11.84 -9.74 11.62
C PHE A 117 -13.20 -9.61 12.31
N LYS A 118 -14.02 -8.66 11.88
CA LYS A 118 -15.36 -8.45 12.47
C LYS A 118 -16.27 -9.66 12.25
N ALA A 119 -16.20 -10.30 11.09
CA ALA A 119 -16.94 -11.53 10.81
C ALA A 119 -16.53 -12.67 11.75
N GLN A 120 -15.24 -12.85 12.00
CA GLN A 120 -14.72 -13.86 12.92
C GLN A 120 -15.18 -13.62 14.36
N GLN A 121 -15.11 -12.37 14.83
CA GLN A 121 -15.58 -12.02 16.18
C GLN A 121 -17.08 -12.30 16.37
N ALA A 122 -17.90 -12.06 15.33
CA ALA A 122 -19.33 -12.35 15.37
C ALA A 122 -19.62 -13.85 15.48
N GLN A 123 -18.86 -14.71 14.79
CA GLN A 123 -19.03 -16.16 14.87
C GLN A 123 -18.68 -16.73 16.25
N VAL A 124 -17.69 -16.15 16.93
CA VAL A 124 -17.31 -16.56 18.29
C VAL A 124 -18.38 -16.17 19.30
N ALA A 125 -18.97 -14.98 19.17
CA ALA A 125 -20.00 -14.50 20.09
C ALA A 125 -21.35 -15.25 19.99
N GLN A 126 -21.57 -16.02 18.92
CA GLN A 126 -22.78 -16.83 18.71
C GLN A 126 -22.66 -18.28 19.20
N LYS A 127 -21.49 -18.68 19.71
CA LYS A 127 -21.23 -20.00 20.30
C LYS A 127 -21.23 -19.92 21.82
#